data_AF-A0A060ZJW6-F1
#
_entry.id   AF-A0A060ZJW6-F1
#
_cell.length_a   1.000
_cell.length_b   1.000
_cell.length_c   1.000
_cell.angle_alpha   90.00
_cell.angle_beta   90.00
_cell.angle_gamma   90.00
#
_symmetry.space_group_name_H-M   'P 1'
#
loop_
_entity.id
_entity.type
_entity.pdbx_description
1 polymer ?
#
loop_
_entity_poly.entity_id
_entity_poly.type
_entity_poly.pdbx_seq_one_letter_code
_entity_poly.pdbx_strand_id
1 'polypeptide(L)'
;MSGYINNSLSVYDISQIPLLSTPEEGAIPAWFNSSFITTCRYRDYRYPPGHQRQYSHTMQFWHILAAKLAFIIIMEHVVFVVKFFVAWLIPDVPSEVKARIKRERYLIQEYLHNYEVEKLKIQLSQSFIIEPKPEVCTATDKHDVLSECL
;
A
#
# COMPACT_ATOMS: atom_id res chain seq x y z
N MET A 1 7.83 35.82 8.70
CA MET A 1 7.75 35.63 7.23
C MET A 1 8.37 36.78 6.43
N SER A 2 8.60 37.97 7.01
CA SER A 2 9.37 39.02 6.32
C SER A 2 10.76 38.50 5.93
N GLY A 3 11.21 38.81 4.71
CA GLY A 3 12.49 38.35 4.17
C GLY A 3 12.50 36.97 3.49
N TYR A 4 11.38 36.22 3.49
CA TYR A 4 11.32 34.90 2.85
C TYR A 4 11.71 34.96 1.36
N ILE A 5 11.19 35.94 0.62
CA ILE A 5 11.50 36.08 -0.81
C ILE A 5 13.00 36.28 -1.04
N ASN A 6 13.63 37.19 -0.29
CA ASN A 6 15.07 37.44 -0.40
C ASN A 6 15.94 36.23 -0.04
N ASN A 7 15.48 35.37 0.88
CA ASN A 7 16.16 34.13 1.27
C ASN A 7 15.92 32.97 0.29
N SER A 8 14.73 32.90 -0.30
CA SER A 8 14.31 31.82 -1.22
C SER A 8 14.84 31.96 -2.65
N LEU A 9 15.53 33.07 -2.94
CA LEU A 9 16.07 33.38 -4.25
C LEU A 9 17.60 33.37 -4.23
N SER A 10 18.19 32.53 -5.07
CA SER A 10 19.62 32.51 -5.34
C SER A 10 20.00 33.57 -6.37
N VAL A 11 21.22 34.11 -6.22
CA VAL A 11 21.78 35.13 -7.12
C VAL A 11 22.66 34.44 -8.16
N TYR A 12 22.52 34.85 -9.42
CA TYR A 12 23.33 34.40 -10.55
C TYR A 12 23.99 35.59 -11.25
N ASP A 13 25.23 35.43 -11.69
CA ASP A 13 25.95 36.44 -12.47
C ASP A 13 25.64 36.27 -13.97
N ILE A 14 25.06 37.30 -14.59
CA ILE A 14 24.58 37.26 -15.97
C ILE A 14 25.75 37.09 -16.96
N SER A 15 26.94 37.54 -16.59
CA SER A 15 28.15 37.40 -17.43
C SER A 15 28.58 35.95 -17.64
N GLN A 16 28.13 35.02 -16.80
CA GLN A 16 28.52 33.61 -16.80
C GLN A 16 27.55 32.72 -17.60
N ILE A 17 26.51 33.32 -18.20
CA ILE A 17 25.56 32.59 -19.04
C ILE A 17 26.29 32.08 -20.29
N PRO A 18 26.19 30.77 -20.63
CA PRO A 18 26.78 30.24 -21.85
C PRO A 18 26.22 30.90 -23.11
N LEU A 19 27.06 31.12 -24.13
CA LEU A 19 26.68 31.78 -25.39
C LEU A 19 25.53 31.10 -26.14
N LEU A 20 25.35 29.79 -25.96
CA LEU A 20 24.21 29.04 -26.54
C LEU A 20 22.88 29.36 -25.83
N SER A 21 22.95 29.78 -24.57
CA SER A 21 21.80 30.06 -23.70
C SER A 21 21.52 31.55 -23.56
N THR A 22 22.33 32.42 -24.16
CA THR A 22 22.09 33.87 -24.17
C THR A 22 20.93 34.21 -25.10
N PRO A 23 20.14 35.25 -24.78
CA PRO A 23 19.08 35.72 -25.67
C PRO A 23 19.64 36.15 -27.03
N GLU A 24 18.88 35.88 -28.10
CA GLU A 24 19.20 36.35 -29.45
C GLU A 24 19.23 37.90 -29.50
N GLU A 25 20.10 38.46 -30.33
CA GLU A 25 20.40 39.90 -30.41
C GLU A 25 19.15 40.78 -30.62
N GLY A 26 18.13 40.27 -31.32
CA GLY A 26 16.85 40.95 -31.53
C GLY A 26 15.81 40.80 -30.40
N ALA A 27 16.08 39.94 -29.41
CA ALA A 27 15.19 39.62 -28.29
C ALA A 27 15.82 39.90 -26.92
N ILE A 28 16.96 40.61 -26.88
CA ILE A 28 17.61 41.00 -25.63
C ILE A 28 16.70 42.01 -24.91
N PRO A 29 16.15 41.65 -23.74
CA PRO A 29 15.31 42.59 -23.01
C PRO A 29 16.16 43.72 -22.43
N ALA A 30 15.58 44.91 -22.25
CA ALA A 30 16.31 46.10 -21.81
C ALA A 30 17.07 45.94 -20.46
N TRP A 31 16.66 44.97 -19.62
CA TRP A 31 17.31 44.63 -18.36
C TRP A 31 18.52 43.69 -18.52
N PHE A 32 18.68 43.03 -19.66
CA PHE A 32 19.82 42.16 -19.96
C PHE A 32 20.98 43.00 -20.51
N ASN A 33 21.46 43.92 -19.69
CA ASN A 33 22.64 44.72 -20.00
C ASN A 33 23.67 44.56 -18.89
N SER A 34 24.77 43.87 -19.21
CA SER A 34 25.88 43.60 -18.28
C SER A 34 26.50 44.87 -17.68
N SER A 35 26.33 46.02 -18.34
CA SER A 35 26.86 47.32 -17.88
C SER A 35 26.04 47.94 -16.74
N PHE A 36 24.75 47.61 -16.62
CA PHE A 36 23.84 48.18 -15.61
C PHE A 36 23.33 47.14 -14.62
N ILE A 37 23.12 45.90 -15.07
CA ILE A 37 22.63 44.79 -14.26
C ILE A 37 23.61 43.63 -14.38
N THR A 38 24.33 43.38 -13.30
CA THR A 38 25.36 42.35 -13.23
C THR A 38 24.82 41.00 -12.76
N THR A 39 23.68 41.00 -12.05
CA THR A 39 23.14 39.79 -11.43
C THR A 39 21.63 39.66 -11.62
N CYS A 40 21.15 38.42 -11.71
CA CYS A 40 19.74 38.06 -11.70
C CYS A 40 19.43 37.13 -10.53
N ARG A 41 18.14 37.02 -10.17
CA ARG A 41 17.65 36.16 -9.09
C ARG A 41 16.72 35.09 -9.61
N TYR A 42 16.90 33.86 -9.14
CA TYR A 42 16.06 32.72 -9.51
C TYR A 42 15.72 31.89 -8.28
N ARG A 43 14.67 31.10 -8.37
CA ARG A 43 14.13 30.31 -7.26
C ARG A 43 14.96 29.04 -7.04
N ASP A 44 16.01 29.14 -6.24
CA ASP A 44 16.79 28.00 -5.76
C ASP A 44 17.58 28.38 -4.49
N TYR A 45 18.17 27.38 -3.82
CA TYR A 45 19.01 27.54 -2.63
C TYR A 45 20.47 27.16 -2.95
N ARG A 46 21.14 28.03 -3.72
CA ARG A 46 22.54 27.86 -4.16
C ARG A 46 23.45 28.95 -3.60
N TYR A 47 24.74 28.64 -3.49
CA TYR A 47 25.73 29.63 -3.05
C TYR A 47 25.88 30.78 -4.07
N PRO A 48 26.04 32.02 -3.61
CA PRO A 48 26.15 33.20 -4.46
C PRO A 48 27.46 33.22 -5.27
N PRO A 49 27.56 34.09 -6.30
CA PRO A 49 28.80 34.33 -7.01
C PRO A 49 29.91 34.82 -6.05
N GLY A 50 31.14 34.36 -6.24
CA GLY A 50 32.29 34.70 -5.40
C GLY A 50 32.48 33.81 -4.14
N HIS A 51 31.57 32.87 -3.88
CA HIS A 51 31.74 31.87 -2.83
C HIS A 51 32.63 30.70 -3.28
N GLN A 52 33.40 30.07 -2.39
CA GLN A 52 34.28 28.93 -2.75
C GLN A 52 33.55 27.77 -3.44
N ARG A 53 32.26 27.60 -3.12
CA ARG A 53 31.36 26.59 -3.69
C ARG A 53 30.26 27.21 -4.54
N GLN A 54 30.59 28.23 -5.32
CA GLN A 54 29.67 28.99 -6.16
C GLN A 54 28.71 28.08 -6.96
N TYR A 55 27.42 28.46 -6.98
CA TYR A 55 26.32 27.76 -7.67
C TYR A 55 26.06 26.32 -7.27
N SER A 56 26.80 25.76 -6.32
CA SER A 56 26.46 24.46 -5.73
C SER A 56 25.32 24.59 -4.71
N HIS A 57 24.67 23.47 -4.39
CA HIS A 57 23.57 23.43 -3.44
C HIS A 57 24.04 23.75 -2.02
N THR A 58 23.30 24.63 -1.35
CA THR A 58 23.54 24.98 0.05
C THR A 58 23.09 23.86 0.98
N MET A 59 23.54 23.89 2.24
CA MET A 59 23.01 22.96 3.26
C MET A 59 21.51 23.18 3.50
N GLN A 60 20.99 24.40 3.31
CA GLN A 60 19.57 24.69 3.44
C GLN A 60 18.72 23.93 2.41
N PHE A 61 19.21 23.82 1.17
CA PHE A 61 18.56 23.01 0.14
C PHE A 61 18.32 21.58 0.62
N TRP A 62 19.35 20.95 1.19
CA TRP A 62 19.29 19.58 1.69
C TRP A 62 18.34 19.42 2.88
N HIS A 63 18.32 20.38 3.82
CA HIS A 63 17.36 20.35 4.92
C HIS A 63 15.91 20.48 4.43
N ILE A 64 15.65 21.38 3.47
CA ILE A 64 14.30 21.57 2.91
C ILE A 64 13.88 20.32 2.13
N LEU A 65 14.80 19.71 1.38
CA LEU A 65 14.55 18.45 0.68
C LEU A 65 14.23 17.33 1.67
N ALA A 66 15.04 17.16 2.71
CA ALA A 66 14.80 16.17 3.75
C ALA A 66 13.46 16.38 4.45
N ALA A 67 13.10 17.63 4.78
CA ALA A 67 11.81 17.95 5.39
C ALA A 67 10.63 17.61 4.46
N LYS A 68 10.74 17.87 3.14
CA LYS A 68 9.72 17.47 2.16
C LYS A 68 9.56 15.95 2.08
N LEU A 69 10.67 15.20 2.05
CA LEU A 69 10.64 13.74 2.01
C LEU A 69 10.07 13.16 3.32
N ALA A 70 10.48 13.68 4.47
CA ALA A 70 9.95 13.27 5.77
C ALA A 70 8.44 13.54 5.87
N PHE A 71 7.97 14.68 5.36
CA PHE A 71 6.54 14.99 5.31
C PHE A 71 5.77 13.96 4.48
N ILE A 72 6.28 13.60 3.30
CA ILE A 72 5.65 12.57 2.43
C ILE A 72 5.57 11.24 3.17
N ILE A 73 6.68 10.78 3.75
CA ILE A 73 6.75 9.51 4.49
C ILE A 73 5.78 9.50 5.67
N ILE A 74 5.77 10.55 6.51
CA ILE A 74 4.88 10.63 7.67
C ILE A 74 3.42 10.62 7.21
N MET A 75 3.07 11.43 6.20
CA MET A 75 1.69 11.48 5.70
C MET A 75 1.26 10.14 5.12
N GLU A 76 2.12 9.46 4.38
CA GLU A 76 1.86 8.12 3.87
C GLU A 76 1.57 7.13 5.01
N HIS A 77 2.42 7.10 6.04
CA HIS A 77 2.23 6.21 7.18
C HIS A 77 0.94 6.53 7.96
N VAL A 78 0.60 7.81 8.13
CA VAL A 78 -0.67 8.21 8.76
C VAL A 78 -1.85 7.71 7.95
N VAL A 79 -1.86 7.91 6.63
CA VAL A 79 -2.93 7.44 5.74
C VAL A 79 -3.04 5.91 5.78
N PHE A 80 -1.91 5.19 5.77
CA PHE A 80 -1.90 3.74 5.90
C PHE A 80 -2.45 3.28 7.24
N VAL A 81 -2.01 3.86 8.35
CA VAL A 81 -2.52 3.51 9.69
C VAL A 81 -4.03 3.73 9.77
N VAL A 82 -4.54 4.86 9.27
CA VAL A 82 -5.99 5.11 9.24
C VAL A 82 -6.72 4.08 8.37
N LYS A 83 -6.18 3.74 7.20
CA LYS A 83 -6.77 2.71 6.32
C LYS A 83 -6.79 1.34 6.98
N PHE A 84 -5.69 0.93 7.63
CA PHE A 84 -5.62 -0.33 8.38
C PHE A 84 -6.58 -0.33 9.57
N PHE A 85 -6.68 0.79 10.29
CA PHE A 85 -7.63 0.93 11.39
C PHE A 85 -9.08 0.78 10.93
N VAL A 86 -9.45 1.39 9.80
CA VAL A 86 -10.80 1.24 9.21
C VAL A 86 -11.06 -0.20 8.78
N ALA A 87 -10.09 -0.85 8.12
CA ALA A 87 -10.21 -2.26 7.72
C ALA A 87 -10.30 -3.20 8.92
N TRP A 88 -9.67 -2.86 10.05
CA TRP A 88 -9.80 -3.62 11.28
C TRP A 88 -11.16 -3.42 11.97
N LEU A 89 -11.72 -2.21 11.90
CA LEU A 89 -13.00 -1.87 12.53
C LEU A 89 -14.21 -2.46 11.78
N ILE A 90 -14.16 -2.49 10.45
CA ILE A 90 -15.26 -3.00 9.62
C ILE A 90 -14.98 -4.46 9.26
N PRO A 91 -15.70 -5.44 9.84
CA PRO A 91 -15.55 -6.82 9.42
C PRO A 91 -16.05 -6.99 7.98
N ASP A 92 -15.26 -7.62 7.13
CA ASP A 92 -15.56 -7.83 5.70
C ASP A 92 -16.90 -8.58 5.47
N VAL A 93 -17.34 -9.38 6.44
CA VAL A 93 -18.62 -10.11 6.36
C VAL A 93 -19.58 -9.59 7.44
N PRO A 94 -20.76 -9.06 7.05
CA PRO A 94 -21.75 -8.58 8.00
C PRO A 94 -22.28 -9.73 8.88
N SER A 95 -22.68 -9.39 10.11
CA SER A 95 -23.13 -10.37 11.11
C SER A 95 -24.33 -11.20 10.65
N GLU A 96 -25.24 -10.61 9.89
CA GLU A 96 -26.41 -11.29 9.35
C GLU A 96 -26.04 -12.43 8.41
N VAL A 97 -25.07 -12.21 7.51
CA VAL A 97 -24.59 -13.23 6.58
C VAL A 97 -23.91 -14.36 7.35
N LYS A 98 -23.10 -14.04 8.37
CA LYS A 98 -22.50 -15.07 9.25
C LYS A 98 -23.57 -15.91 9.95
N ALA A 99 -24.65 -15.28 10.42
CA ALA A 99 -25.75 -15.97 11.08
C ALA A 99 -26.51 -16.90 10.11
N ARG A 100 -26.79 -16.42 8.88
CA ARG A 100 -27.43 -17.23 7.82
C ARG A 100 -26.56 -18.43 7.42
N ILE A 101 -25.27 -18.22 7.16
CA ILE A 101 -24.33 -19.31 6.83
C ILE A 101 -24.26 -20.33 7.96
N LYS A 102 -24.20 -19.88 9.23
CA LYS A 102 -24.18 -20.81 10.38
C LYS A 102 -25.44 -21.65 10.46
N ARG A 103 -26.60 -21.06 10.17
CA ARG A 103 -27.89 -21.76 10.15
C ARG A 103 -27.96 -22.77 9.02
N GLU A 104 -27.57 -22.40 7.81
CA GLU A 104 -27.55 -23.31 6.66
C GLU A 104 -26.60 -24.48 6.88
N ARG A 105 -25.39 -24.24 7.40
CA ARG A 105 -24.44 -25.30 7.75
C ARG A 105 -25.00 -26.27 8.79
N TYR A 106 -25.66 -25.74 9.82
CA TYR A 106 -26.30 -26.57 10.84
C TYR A 106 -27.37 -27.49 10.23
N LEU A 107 -28.26 -26.94 9.40
CA LEU A 107 -29.31 -27.71 8.74
C LEU A 107 -28.75 -28.78 7.80
N ILE A 108 -27.72 -28.43 7.01
CA ILE A 108 -27.06 -29.38 6.11
C ILE A 108 -26.42 -30.53 6.91
N GLN A 109 -25.76 -30.24 8.03
CA GLN A 109 -25.15 -31.25 8.89
C GLN A 109 -26.21 -32.18 9.51
N GLU A 110 -27.34 -31.62 9.95
CA GLU A 110 -28.46 -32.40 10.49
C GLU A 110 -29.07 -33.34 9.43
N TYR A 111 -29.30 -32.85 8.21
CA TYR A 111 -29.81 -33.68 7.11
C TYR A 111 -28.84 -34.80 6.74
N LEU A 112 -27.54 -34.52 6.67
CA LEU A 112 -26.52 -35.51 6.36
C LEU A 112 -26.44 -36.61 7.43
N HIS A 113 -26.45 -36.22 8.71
CA HIS A 113 -26.40 -37.17 9.82
C HIS A 113 -27.62 -38.10 9.84
N ASN A 114 -28.82 -37.53 9.68
CA ASN A 114 -30.05 -38.35 9.63
C ASN A 114 -30.03 -39.30 8.43
N TYR A 115 -29.56 -38.85 7.27
CA TYR A 115 -29.42 -39.70 6.07
C TYR A 115 -28.46 -40.87 6.30
N GLU A 116 -27.30 -40.63 6.93
CA GLU A 116 -26.34 -41.69 7.26
C GLU A 116 -26.92 -42.69 8.26
N VAL A 117 -27.60 -42.20 9.30
CA VAL A 117 -28.25 -43.05 10.31
C VAL A 117 -29.34 -43.92 9.68
N GLU A 118 -30.18 -43.36 8.80
CA GLU A 118 -31.21 -44.13 8.08
C GLU A 118 -30.59 -45.17 7.15
N LYS A 119 -29.55 -44.80 6.40
CA LYS A 119 -28.82 -45.73 5.52
C LYS A 119 -28.21 -46.89 6.30
N LEU A 120 -27.54 -46.62 7.42
CA LEU A 120 -26.97 -47.65 8.29
C LEU A 120 -28.06 -48.56 8.89
N LYS A 121 -29.21 -48.01 9.30
CA LYS A 121 -30.35 -48.82 9.77
C LYS A 121 -30.88 -49.76 8.69
N ILE A 122 -31.03 -49.26 7.45
CA ILE A 122 -31.47 -50.09 6.32
C ILE A 122 -30.47 -51.21 6.07
N GLN A 123 -29.16 -50.90 6.00
CA GLN A 123 -28.11 -51.89 5.83
C GLN A 123 -28.09 -52.94 6.95
N LEU A 124 -28.21 -52.51 8.21
CA LEU A 124 -28.28 -53.42 9.36
C LEU A 124 -29.52 -54.32 9.28
N SER A 125 -30.69 -53.75 8.96
CA SER A 125 -31.92 -54.53 8.80
C SER A 125 -31.81 -55.55 7.67
N GLN A 126 -31.17 -55.19 6.56
CA GLN A 126 -30.93 -56.07 5.42
C GLN A 126 -29.93 -57.17 5.75
N SER A 127 -28.87 -56.88 6.52
CA SER A 127 -27.97 -57.92 7.05
C SER A 127 -28.69 -58.88 8.00
N PHE A 128 -29.66 -58.40 8.78
CA PHE A 128 -30.49 -59.23 9.66
C PHE A 128 -31.45 -60.15 8.89
N ILE A 129 -31.76 -59.84 7.63
CA ILE A 129 -32.55 -60.70 6.73
C ILE A 129 -31.64 -61.69 5.95
N ILE A 130 -30.34 -61.44 5.84
CA ILE A 130 -29.42 -62.23 4.98
C ILE A 130 -28.52 -63.21 5.76
N GLU A 131 -28.37 -63.14 7.09
CA GLU A 131 -27.73 -64.25 7.82
C GLU A 131 -28.73 -65.25 8.44
N PRO A 132 -28.75 -66.53 7.99
CA PRO A 132 -28.95 -67.64 8.91
C PRO A 132 -27.71 -67.75 9.83
N LYS A 133 -27.94 -68.11 11.09
CA LYS A 133 -26.97 -68.28 12.18
C LYS A 133 -25.68 -69.08 11.79
N PRO A 134 -24.63 -68.99 12.63
CA PRO A 134 -23.33 -68.38 12.39
C PRO A 134 -22.26 -69.32 11.79
N GLU A 135 -21.20 -68.78 11.16
CA GLU A 135 -19.84 -69.35 11.24
C GLU A 135 -18.75 -68.32 10.83
N VAL A 136 -18.10 -67.75 11.84
CA VAL A 136 -16.65 -67.44 11.98
C VAL A 136 -15.84 -67.06 10.72
N CYS A 137 -15.43 -65.79 10.60
CA CYS A 137 -14.03 -65.30 10.72
C CYS A 137 -13.80 -63.92 10.04
N THR A 138 -13.24 -62.99 10.81
CA THR A 138 -12.24 -61.95 10.48
C THR A 138 -12.19 -61.34 9.06
N ALA A 139 -12.31 -60.02 8.96
CA ALA A 139 -11.16 -59.11 8.81
C ALA A 139 -11.60 -57.64 8.70
N THR A 140 -10.72 -56.80 9.21
CA THR A 140 -10.71 -55.33 9.26
C THR A 140 -11.06 -54.64 7.94
N ASP A 141 -11.77 -53.52 8.01
CA ASP A 141 -11.51 -52.42 7.07
C ASP A 141 -11.53 -51.05 7.75
N LYS A 142 -10.45 -50.31 7.53
CA LYS A 142 -10.17 -49.00 8.10
C LYS A 142 -10.80 -47.96 7.18
N HIS A 143 -11.70 -47.13 7.68
CA HIS A 143 -12.13 -45.94 6.94
C HIS A 143 -11.41 -44.71 7.48
N ASP A 144 -10.35 -44.33 6.76
CA ASP A 144 -9.62 -43.08 6.97
C ASP A 144 -10.54 -41.88 6.76
N VAL A 145 -10.57 -41.02 7.78
CA VAL A 145 -11.24 -39.72 7.76
C VAL A 145 -10.31 -38.74 7.05
N LEU A 146 -10.58 -38.47 5.77
CA LEU A 146 -9.98 -37.35 5.06
C LEU A 146 -10.61 -36.05 5.53
N SER A 147 -10.02 -35.52 6.59
CA SER A 147 -10.10 -34.13 7.00
C SER A 147 -9.21 -33.31 6.08
N GLU A 148 -9.77 -32.57 5.14
CA GLU A 148 -9.16 -31.33 4.63
C GLU A 148 -10.18 -30.48 3.88
N CYS A 149 -10.44 -29.28 4.40
CA CYS A 149 -10.78 -28.08 3.66
C CYS A 149 -10.54 -26.87 4.59
N LEU A 150 -9.31 -26.36 4.49
CA LEU A 150 -8.90 -25.00 4.86
C LEU A 150 -9.39 -24.01 3.80
#